data_AF-J2XL38-F1
#
_entry.id   AF-J2XL38-F1
#
_cell.length_a   1.000
_cell.length_b   1.000
_cell.length_c   1.000
_cell.angle_alpha   90.00
_cell.angle_beta   90.00
_cell.angle_gamma   90.00
#
_symmetry.space_group_name_H-M   'P 1'
#
loop_
_entity.id
_entity.type
_entity.pdbx_description
1 polymer ?
#
loop_
_entity_poly.entity_id
_entity_poly.type
_entity_poly.pdbx_seq_one_letter_code
_entity_poly.pdbx_strand_id
1 'polypeptide(L)'
;PSRTAEYELTTTLKYSILGLNNLELLNDKVEVRKIYVRDSSNITGSEQEAGQARTEMRRDLVQSMVARLQILTPTQLDELQRKADERAKAEAQALEAARRQQAETPQQSPLEIPGR
;
A
#
# COMPACT_ATOMS: atom_id res chain seq x y z
N PRO A 1 32.35 -15.53 -28.83
CA PRO A 1 31.71 -15.80 -27.52
C PRO A 1 30.36 -15.08 -27.41
N SER A 2 29.26 -15.82 -27.63
CA SER A 2 27.92 -15.38 -27.24
C SER A 2 27.92 -15.12 -25.73
N ARG A 3 27.57 -13.90 -25.32
CA ARG A 3 27.42 -13.56 -23.90
C ARG A 3 25.96 -13.82 -23.52
N THR A 4 25.74 -14.97 -22.90
CA THR A 4 24.47 -15.29 -22.24
C THR A 4 24.46 -14.65 -20.85
N ALA A 5 23.34 -14.01 -20.48
CA ALA A 5 23.16 -13.41 -19.16
C ALA A 5 21.78 -13.78 -18.59
N GLU A 6 21.74 -14.08 -17.30
CA GLU A 6 20.49 -14.32 -16.57
C GLU A 6 19.92 -12.99 -16.03
N TYR A 7 18.61 -12.83 -16.17
CA TYR A 7 17.88 -11.68 -15.69
C TYR A 7 16.75 -12.13 -14.77
N GLU A 8 16.67 -11.51 -13.60
CA GLU A 8 15.51 -11.63 -12.71
C GLU A 8 14.55 -10.47 -12.97
N LEU A 9 13.28 -10.81 -13.21
CA LEU A 9 12.17 -9.87 -13.23
C LEU A 9 11.36 -10.04 -11.96
N THR A 10 11.13 -8.93 -11.26
CA THR A 10 10.28 -8.87 -10.08
C THR A 10 9.15 -7.87 -10.32
N THR A 11 7.91 -8.30 -10.10
CA THR A 11 6.72 -7.45 -10.17
C THR A 11 6.01 -7.47 -8.83
N THR A 12 5.83 -6.30 -8.24
CA THR A 12 5.15 -6.13 -6.95
C THR A 12 3.87 -5.34 -7.14
N LEU A 13 2.73 -5.91 -6.73
CA LEU A 13 1.45 -5.23 -6.61
C LEU A 13 1.22 -4.86 -5.14
N LYS A 14 1.14 -3.57 -4.84
CA LYS A 14 0.67 -3.07 -3.54
C LYS A 14 -0.81 -2.79 -3.65
N TYR A 15 -1.59 -3.23 -2.67
CA TYR A 15 -3.04 -3.05 -2.66
C TYR A 15 -3.54 -2.72 -1.26
N SER A 16 -4.68 -2.05 -1.21
CA SER A 16 -5.45 -1.82 0.01
C SER A 16 -6.90 -2.24 -0.22
N ILE A 17 -7.53 -2.72 0.85
CA ILE A 17 -8.96 -3.03 0.86
C ILE A 17 -9.66 -1.95 1.66
N LEU A 18 -10.57 -1.27 0.99
CA LEU A 18 -11.38 -0.21 1.57
C LEU A 18 -12.72 -0.78 2.03
N GLY A 19 -13.10 -0.41 3.24
CA GLY A 19 -14.38 -0.72 3.83
C GLY A 19 -15.38 0.41 3.65
N LEU A 20 -16.35 0.45 4.55
CA LEU A 20 -17.31 1.54 4.62
C LEU A 20 -16.61 2.86 4.93
N ASN A 21 -17.17 3.97 4.44
CA ASN A 21 -16.65 5.32 4.64
C ASN A 21 -15.20 5.52 4.14
N ASN A 22 -14.76 4.72 3.17
CA ASN A 22 -13.40 4.78 2.61
C ASN A 22 -12.30 4.53 3.65
N LEU A 23 -12.62 3.79 4.72
CA LEU A 23 -11.66 3.38 5.74
C LEU A 23 -10.79 2.23 5.21
N GLU A 24 -9.48 2.34 5.41
CA GLU A 24 -8.56 1.26 5.07
C GLU A 24 -8.69 0.13 6.10
N LEU A 25 -9.14 -1.05 5.64
CA LEU A 25 -9.30 -2.23 6.48
C LEU A 25 -7.99 -3.00 6.60
N LEU A 26 -7.32 -3.17 5.47
CA LEU A 26 -5.99 -3.76 5.39
C LEU A 26 -5.23 -3.22 4.18
N ASN A 27 -3.91 -3.28 4.27
CA ASN A 27 -2.99 -3.07 3.17
C ASN A 27 -2.01 -4.24 3.12
N ASP A 28 -1.59 -4.60 1.92
CA ASP A 28 -0.71 -5.74 1.70
C ASP A 28 -0.07 -5.66 0.31
N LYS A 29 0.79 -6.62 -0.02
CA LYS A 29 1.44 -6.75 -1.32
C LYS A 29 1.49 -8.18 -1.82
N VAL A 30 1.42 -8.32 -3.14
CA VAL A 30 1.68 -9.56 -3.86
C VAL A 30 2.93 -9.36 -4.73
N GLU A 31 3.81 -10.34 -4.76
CA GLU A 31 5.04 -10.28 -5.53
C GLU A 31 5.22 -11.56 -6.35
N VAL A 32 5.55 -11.40 -7.63
CA VAL A 32 5.88 -12.50 -8.54
C VAL A 32 7.28 -12.24 -9.08
N ARG A 33 8.10 -13.30 -9.08
CA ARG A 33 9.47 -13.28 -9.59
C ARG A 33 9.62 -14.30 -10.70
N LYS A 34 10.37 -13.95 -11.75
CA LYS A 34 10.68 -14.85 -12.86
C LYS A 34 12.12 -14.63 -13.32
N ILE A 35 12.84 -15.72 -13.55
CA ILE A 35 14.19 -15.69 -14.12
C ILE A 35 14.09 -16.06 -15.59
N TYR A 36 14.79 -15.31 -16.46
CA TYR A 36 14.93 -15.66 -17.87
C TYR A 36 16.37 -15.42 -18.35
N VAL A 37 16.76 -16.15 -19.39
CA VAL A 37 18.09 -16.09 -19.97
C VAL A 37 18.04 -15.22 -21.22
N ARG A 38 18.95 -14.27 -21.37
CA ARG A 38 19.07 -13.40 -22.55
C ARG A 38 20.35 -13.74 -23.31
N ASP A 39 20.21 -14.02 -24.60
CA ASP A 39 21.34 -14.18 -25.50
C ASP A 39 21.58 -12.87 -26.28
N SER A 40 22.74 -12.25 -26.04
CA SER A 40 23.20 -11.04 -26.74
C SER A 40 23.26 -11.16 -28.27
N SER A 41 23.32 -12.39 -28.82
CA SER A 41 23.36 -12.66 -30.25
C SER A 41 21.96 -12.72 -30.89
N ASN A 42 20.90 -12.82 -30.09
CA ASN A 42 19.50 -12.85 -30.53
C ASN A 42 18.66 -11.83 -29.74
N ILE A 43 18.94 -10.55 -29.98
CA ILE A 43 18.28 -9.43 -29.28
C ILE A 43 16.76 -9.44 -29.56
N THR A 44 16.34 -9.68 -30.80
CA THR A 44 14.91 -9.68 -31.16
C THR A 44 14.13 -10.83 -30.49
N GLY A 45 14.68 -12.04 -30.46
CA GLY A 45 14.07 -13.17 -29.73
C GLY A 45 14.03 -12.92 -28.22
N SER A 46 15.09 -12.33 -27.67
CA SER A 46 15.16 -11.98 -26.24
C SER A 46 14.11 -10.94 -25.82
N GLU A 47 13.81 -9.95 -26.67
CA GLU A 47 12.73 -8.98 -26.38
C GLU A 47 11.35 -9.63 -26.44
N GLN A 48 11.13 -10.58 -27.35
CA GLN A 48 9.88 -11.36 -27.41
C GLN A 48 9.71 -12.23 -26.15
N GLU A 49 10.77 -12.91 -25.71
CA GLU A 49 10.79 -13.72 -24.48
C GLU A 49 10.53 -12.85 -23.24
N ALA A 50 11.14 -11.66 -23.16
CA ALA A 50 10.87 -10.73 -22.07
C ALA A 50 9.40 -10.25 -22.06
N GLY A 51 8.83 -9.98 -23.24
CA GLY A 51 7.42 -9.62 -23.38
C GLY A 51 6.46 -10.74 -22.96
N GLN A 52 6.76 -11.97 -23.34
CA GLN A 52 6.01 -13.16 -22.91
C GLN A 52 6.14 -13.37 -21.40
N ALA A 53 7.35 -13.30 -20.86
CA ALA A 53 7.61 -13.41 -19.43
C ALA A 53 6.82 -12.40 -18.61
N ARG A 54 6.77 -11.13 -19.03
CA ARG A 54 5.96 -10.10 -18.36
C ARG A 54 4.45 -10.38 -18.43
N THR A 55 3.97 -10.92 -19.54
CA THR A 55 2.55 -11.27 -19.70
C THR A 55 2.15 -12.41 -18.78
N GLU A 56 2.99 -13.45 -18.69
CA GLU A 56 2.80 -14.57 -17.76
C GLU A 56 2.86 -14.09 -16.31
N MET A 57 3.88 -13.32 -15.93
CA MET A 57 3.98 -12.77 -14.58
C MET A 57 2.75 -11.95 -14.19
N ARG A 58 2.15 -11.21 -15.12
CA ARG A 58 0.91 -10.48 -14.86
C ARG A 58 -0.27 -11.42 -14.61
N ARG A 59 -0.37 -12.53 -15.35
CA ARG A 59 -1.41 -13.55 -15.10
C ARG A 59 -1.23 -14.18 -13.72
N ASP A 60 -0.01 -14.56 -13.37
CA ASP A 60 0.32 -15.14 -12.07
C ASP A 60 0.01 -14.18 -10.92
N LEU A 61 0.30 -12.88 -11.13
CA LEU A 61 -0.01 -11.83 -10.16
C LEU A 61 -1.52 -11.70 -9.93
N VAL A 62 -2.32 -11.73 -11.00
CA VAL A 62 -3.79 -11.68 -10.92
C VAL A 62 -4.33 -12.93 -10.23
N GLN A 63 -3.85 -14.12 -10.60
CA GLN A 63 -4.26 -15.37 -9.94
C GLN A 63 -3.92 -15.37 -8.45
N SER A 64 -2.73 -14.92 -8.09
CA SER A 64 -2.30 -14.76 -6.71
C SER A 64 -3.19 -13.78 -5.94
N MET A 65 -3.57 -12.67 -6.58
CA MET A 65 -4.49 -11.69 -6.00
C MET A 65 -5.89 -12.29 -5.79
N VAL A 66 -6.43 -13.00 -6.78
CA VAL A 66 -7.74 -13.68 -6.68
C VAL A 66 -7.72 -14.72 -5.55
N ALA A 67 -6.68 -15.53 -5.44
CA ALA A 67 -6.54 -16.50 -4.36
C ALA A 67 -6.55 -15.83 -2.97
N ARG A 68 -5.87 -14.69 -2.81
CA ARG A 68 -5.93 -13.90 -1.56
C ARG A 68 -7.34 -13.40 -1.26
N LEU A 69 -8.02 -12.87 -2.27
CA LEU A 69 -9.41 -12.39 -2.12
C LEU A 69 -10.37 -13.52 -1.73
N GLN A 70 -10.15 -14.75 -2.21
CA GLN A 70 -10.99 -15.90 -1.87
C GLN A 70 -10.84 -16.37 -0.42
N ILE A 71 -9.71 -16.08 0.24
CA ILE A 71 -9.46 -16.43 1.64
C ILE A 71 -10.14 -15.44 2.60
N LEU A 72 -10.46 -14.23 2.13
CA LEU A 72 -11.14 -13.22 2.93
C LEU A 72 -12.60 -13.59 3.14
N THR A 73 -13.00 -13.71 4.40
CA THR A 73 -14.40 -13.98 4.77
C THR A 73 -15.13 -12.69 5.16
N PRO A 74 -16.46 -12.63 4.97
CA PRO A 74 -17.26 -11.49 5.45
C PRO A 74 -17.05 -11.20 6.93
N THR A 75 -16.95 -12.23 7.77
CA THR A 75 -16.69 -12.10 9.21
C THR A 75 -15.37 -11.41 9.53
N GLN A 76 -14.29 -11.72 8.80
CA GLN A 76 -13.00 -11.06 8.98
C GLN A 76 -13.08 -9.59 8.54
N LEU A 77 -13.79 -9.30 7.44
CA LEU A 77 -13.99 -7.93 6.98
C LEU A 77 -14.81 -7.10 7.98
N ASP A 78 -15.83 -7.69 8.61
CA ASP A 78 -16.63 -7.02 9.65
C ASP A 78 -15.82 -6.73 10.92
N GLU A 79 -14.90 -7.62 11.30
CA GLU A 79 -13.96 -7.38 12.39
C GLU A 79 -12.98 -6.25 12.07
N LEU A 80 -12.41 -6.26 10.86
CA LEU A 80 -11.52 -5.20 10.40
C LEU A 80 -12.25 -3.85 10.33
N GLN A 81 -13.50 -3.84 9.87
CA GLN A 81 -14.34 -2.64 9.82
C GLN A 81 -14.56 -2.06 11.21
N ARG A 82 -15.00 -2.88 12.18
CA ARG A 82 -15.18 -2.43 13.57
C ARG A 82 -13.91 -1.84 14.16
N LYS A 83 -12.77 -2.49 13.93
CA LYS A 83 -11.46 -1.99 14.37
C LYS A 83 -11.09 -0.66 13.71
N ALA A 84 -11.35 -0.52 12.41
CA ALA A 84 -11.11 0.71 11.67
C ALA A 84 -12.01 1.85 12.17
N ASP A 85 -13.28 1.58 12.45
CA ASP A 85 -14.23 2.56 13.00
C ASP A 85 -13.84 3.00 14.42
N GLU A 86 -13.45 2.06 15.29
CA GLU A 86 -12.96 2.36 16.64
C GLU A 86 -11.72 3.25 16.59
N ARG A 87 -10.77 2.93 15.70
CA ARG A 87 -9.58 3.73 15.49
C ARG A 87 -9.92 5.13 14.99
N ALA A 88 -10.76 5.25 13.96
CA ALA A 88 -11.16 6.53 13.40
C ALA A 88 -11.87 7.41 14.45
N LYS A 89 -12.73 6.81 15.28
CA LYS A 89 -13.39 7.50 16.40
C LYS A 89 -12.38 7.97 17.45
N ALA A 90 -11.42 7.13 17.82
CA ALA A 90 -10.38 7.48 18.79
C ALA A 90 -9.48 8.62 18.27
N GLU A 91 -9.09 8.57 17.00
CA GLU A 91 -8.29 9.62 16.35
C GLU A 91 -9.06 10.95 16.29
N ALA A 92 -10.36 10.92 15.98
CA ALA A 92 -11.21 12.11 16.00
C ALA A 92 -11.32 12.71 17.40
N GLN A 93 -11.57 11.89 18.42
CA GLN A 93 -11.66 12.34 19.82
C GLN A 93 -10.33 12.94 20.31
N ALA A 94 -9.20 12.33 19.96
CA ALA A 94 -7.88 12.85 20.31
C ALA A 94 -7.62 14.22 19.66
N LEU A 95 -8.00 14.39 18.39
CA LEU A 95 -7.87 15.66 17.68
C LEU A 95 -8.76 16.76 18.31
N GLU A 96 -10.01 16.42 18.67
CA GLU A 96 -10.90 17.36 19.34
C GLU A 96 -10.39 17.77 20.71
N ALA A 97 -9.89 16.82 21.50
CA ALA A 97 -9.30 17.10 22.82
C ALA A 97 -8.06 18.01 22.69
N ALA A 98 -7.18 17.75 21.71
CA ALA A 98 -6.03 18.60 21.43
C ALA A 98 -6.44 20.03 21.03
N ARG A 99 -7.51 20.18 20.24
CA ARG A 99 -8.05 21.51 19.86
C ARG A 99 -8.62 22.27 21.04
N ARG A 100 -9.33 21.60 21.96
CA ARG A 100 -9.88 22.24 23.17
C ARG A 100 -8.75 22.76 24.07
N GLN A 101 -7.73 21.95 24.32
CA GLN A 101 -6.57 22.36 25.12
C GLN A 101 -5.86 23.60 24.54
N GLN A 102 -5.73 23.68 23.21
CA GLN A 102 -5.14 24.86 22.54
C GLN A 102 -6.03 26.11 22.65
N ALA A 103 -7.35 25.95 22.59
CA ALA A 103 -8.29 27.06 22.75
C ALA A 103 -8.40 27.53 24.21
N GLU A 104 -8.20 26.61 25.17
CA GLU A 104 -8.29 26.88 26.61
C GLU A 104 -6.97 27.41 27.20
N THR A 105 -5.82 27.25 26.53
CA THR A 105 -4.60 27.98 26.91
C THR A 105 -4.82 29.48 26.71
N PRO A 106 -4.94 30.28 27.79
CA PRO A 106 -5.16 31.71 27.66
C PRO A 106 -3.93 32.32 26.99
N GLN A 107 -4.13 33.07 25.91
CA GLN A 107 -3.10 33.98 25.41
C GLN A 107 -2.95 35.08 26.46
N GLN A 108 -2.08 34.85 27.46
CA GLN A 108 -1.61 35.91 28.33
C GLN A 108 -0.77 36.84 27.46
N SER A 109 -1.41 37.81 26.80
CA SER A 109 -0.71 38.97 26.25
C SER A 109 0.01 39.63 27.42
N PRO A 110 1.35 39.74 27.39
CA PRO A 110 2.06 40.53 28.37
C PRO A 110 1.53 41.97 28.25
N LEU A 111 0.82 42.44 29.27
CA LEU A 111 0.46 43.84 29.39
C LEU A 111 1.78 44.62 29.49
N GLU A 112 2.18 45.27 28.40
CA GLU A 112 3.23 46.28 28.44
C GLU A 112 2.75 47.41 29.34
N ILE A 113 3.31 47.49 30.55
CA ILE A 113 3.10 48.59 31.48
C ILE A 113 3.82 49.80 30.88
N PRO A 114 3.12 50.89 30.48
CA PRO A 114 3.81 52.08 29.97
C PRO A 114 4.58 52.70 31.14
N GLY A 115 5.91 52.72 31.01
CA GLY A 115 6.80 53.40 31.96
C GLY A 115 6.49 54.89 32.03
N ARG A 116 6.46 55.42 33.26
CA ARG A 116 6.43 56.86 33.55
C ARG A 116 7.80 57.49 33.40
#